data_AF-A0A4S2U5H1-F1
#
_entry.id   AF-A0A4S2U5H1-F1
#
_cell.length_a   1.000
_cell.length_b   1.000
_cell.length_c   1.000
_cell.angle_alpha   90.00
_cell.angle_beta   90.00
_cell.angle_gamma   90.00
#
_symmetry.space_group_name_H-M   'P 1'
#
loop_
_entity.id
_entity.type
_entity.pdbx_description
1 polymer ?
#
loop_
_entity_poly.entity_id
_entity_poly.type
_entity_poly.pdbx_seq_one_letter_code
_entity_poly.pdbx_strand_id
1 'polypeptide(L)'
;MTLAPLARPARLRTGARVAVVSPSGPVPADRLEPGLDILRGWGLDPVPMPHVLDVHRELDYLAGTDEGRARDLVDAWCDPSVDAVICARGGYGAHRMVDLVDWAAVRDAGPKVFVGYSDITVLHEAFALRAGFATLHGPMVGTEAFLKDPRTQESLRAALFEPETVLTSGLEEARALVPGRARGITYGGCVSLLAADLGTPHARTSARGGLLVIEDTTEDPYSLDRILTQLLRAGALDGVAGVACGSWAGCGPYEKVRAVLADRLGPLGVPVVEELGFGHGPTGLTVPLGVPAVLDAPADGGPATLTAEVPALL
;
A
#
# COMPACT_ATOMS: atom_id res chain seq x y z
N MET A 1 -14.88 -15.72 -2.02
CA MET A 1 -15.84 -14.70 -1.53
C MET A 1 -15.68 -13.45 -2.37
N THR A 2 -16.74 -12.69 -2.61
CA THR A 2 -16.65 -11.36 -3.22
C THR A 2 -16.08 -10.38 -2.19
N LEU A 3 -15.16 -9.51 -2.60
CA LEU A 3 -14.63 -8.47 -1.72
C LEU A 3 -15.75 -7.51 -1.29
N ALA A 4 -15.70 -7.08 -0.04
CA ALA A 4 -16.63 -6.14 0.56
C ALA A 4 -15.86 -4.97 1.18
N PRO A 5 -16.50 -3.79 1.36
CA PRO A 5 -15.88 -2.67 2.06
C PRO A 5 -15.40 -3.06 3.45
N LEU A 6 -14.20 -2.62 3.81
CA LEU A 6 -13.58 -2.87 5.11
C LEU A 6 -13.89 -1.75 6.12
N ALA A 7 -13.68 -2.02 7.41
CA ALA A 7 -13.88 -1.01 8.44
C ALA A 7 -12.84 0.10 8.31
N ARG A 8 -13.30 1.35 8.25
CA ARG A 8 -12.46 2.53 8.10
C ARG A 8 -12.13 3.14 9.47
N PRO A 9 -10.88 3.58 9.72
CA PRO A 9 -10.53 4.31 10.93
C PRO A 9 -11.09 5.74 10.90
N ALA A 10 -11.09 6.40 12.07
CA ALA A 10 -11.31 7.84 12.14
C ALA A 10 -10.13 8.61 11.52
N ARG A 11 -10.41 9.79 10.95
CA ARG A 11 -9.37 10.73 10.52
C ARG A 11 -8.53 11.24 11.69
N LEU A 12 -7.33 11.72 11.38
CA LEU A 12 -6.46 12.35 12.36
C LEU A 12 -6.83 13.81 12.59
N ARG A 13 -6.38 14.33 13.73
CA ARG A 13 -6.52 15.73 14.14
C ARG A 13 -5.18 16.20 14.70
N THR A 14 -5.00 17.51 14.80
CA THR A 14 -3.85 18.08 15.52
C THR A 14 -3.79 17.50 16.94
N GLY A 15 -2.61 17.07 17.35
CA GLY A 15 -2.34 16.37 18.61
C GLY A 15 -2.48 14.86 18.54
N ALA A 16 -2.91 14.28 17.41
CA ALA A 16 -3.00 12.83 17.26
C ALA A 16 -1.64 12.16 17.40
N ARG A 17 -1.59 11.05 18.14
CA ARG A 17 -0.38 10.30 18.42
C ARG A 17 -0.14 9.26 17.34
N VAL A 18 1.04 9.31 16.73
CA VAL A 18 1.38 8.47 15.58
C VAL A 18 2.58 7.59 15.93
N ALA A 19 2.33 6.30 16.13
CA ALA A 19 3.41 5.35 16.31
C ALA A 19 4.16 5.12 14.99
N VAL A 20 5.49 5.07 15.05
CA VAL A 20 6.35 4.77 13.89
C VAL A 20 7.08 3.46 14.10
N VAL A 21 6.85 2.51 13.19
CA VAL A 21 7.33 1.11 13.28
C VAL A 21 8.16 0.73 12.06
N SER A 22 9.08 -0.23 12.21
CA SER A 22 9.91 -0.75 11.12
C SER A 22 9.64 -2.25 10.87
N PRO A 23 8.49 -2.65 10.32
CA PRO A 23 8.13 -4.06 10.14
C PRO A 23 8.90 -4.76 9.00
N SER A 24 9.75 -4.02 8.29
CA SER A 24 10.44 -4.45 7.07
C SER A 24 11.96 -4.20 7.19
N GLY A 25 12.59 -3.55 6.21
CA GLY A 25 14.02 -3.23 6.22
C GLY A 25 14.38 -2.05 7.13
N PRO A 26 15.65 -1.93 7.53
CA PRO A 26 16.08 -0.89 8.46
C PRO A 26 15.95 0.50 7.83
N VAL A 27 15.48 1.47 8.61
CA VAL A 27 15.44 2.87 8.19
C VAL A 27 16.81 3.52 8.44
N PRO A 28 17.38 4.25 7.47
CA PRO A 28 18.58 5.04 7.73
C PRO A 28 18.31 6.07 8.85
N ALA A 29 19.16 6.11 9.87
CA ALA A 29 18.93 6.95 11.05
C ALA A 29 18.87 8.45 10.69
N ASP A 30 19.59 8.87 9.66
CA ASP A 30 19.59 10.24 9.13
C ASP A 30 18.30 10.61 8.39
N ARG A 31 17.42 9.64 8.09
CA ARG A 31 16.13 9.85 7.43
C ARG A 31 14.94 9.80 8.38
N LEU A 32 15.06 9.10 9.51
CA LEU A 32 13.97 8.97 10.47
C LEU A 32 13.58 10.33 11.04
N GLU A 33 14.52 11.05 11.66
CA GLU A 33 14.22 12.32 12.34
C GLU A 33 13.61 13.39 11.42
N PRO A 34 14.14 13.63 10.20
CA PRO A 34 13.49 14.54 9.25
C PRO A 34 12.06 14.14 8.89
N GLY A 35 11.77 12.84 8.79
CA GLY A 35 10.43 12.33 8.55
C GLY A 35 9.48 12.61 9.73
N LEU A 36 9.97 12.43 10.96
CA LEU A 36 9.22 12.77 12.17
C LEU A 36 8.97 14.28 12.26
N ASP A 37 9.94 15.11 11.90
CA ASP A 37 9.79 16.57 11.88
C ASP A 37 8.70 17.04 10.92
N ILE A 38 8.51 16.38 9.77
CA ILE A 38 7.39 16.66 8.87
C ILE A 38 6.05 16.38 9.58
N LEU A 39 5.92 15.23 10.25
CA LEU A 39 4.71 14.88 10.98
C LEU A 39 4.44 15.86 12.14
N ARG A 40 5.48 16.26 12.89
CA ARG A 40 5.38 17.31 13.92
C ARG A 40 4.94 18.65 13.31
N GLY A 41 5.44 18.98 12.12
CA GLY A 41 5.04 20.17 11.36
C GLY A 41 3.56 20.17 10.96
N TRP A 42 2.95 19.00 10.82
CA TRP A 42 1.49 18.85 10.64
C TRP A 42 0.71 18.90 11.96
N GLY A 43 1.40 19.08 13.08
CA GLY A 43 0.83 19.12 14.43
C GLY A 43 0.50 17.74 15.00
N LEU A 44 1.15 16.67 14.51
CA LEU A 44 1.04 15.32 15.07
C LEU A 44 2.10 15.10 16.17
N ASP A 45 1.88 14.08 17.00
CA ASP A 45 2.85 13.60 18.01
C ASP A 45 3.44 12.25 17.55
N PRO A 46 4.51 12.24 16.74
CA PRO A 46 5.10 11.01 16.26
C PRO A 46 5.99 10.36 17.32
N VAL A 47 5.77 9.06 17.57
CA VAL A 47 6.41 8.25 18.60
C VAL A 47 7.12 7.06 17.96
N PRO A 48 8.46 7.09 17.84
CA PRO A 48 9.21 5.95 17.34
C PRO A 48 9.12 4.77 18.32
N MET A 49 8.75 3.59 17.83
CA MET A 49 8.64 2.39 18.64
C MET A 49 10.03 1.81 18.97
N PRO A 50 10.18 1.02 20.06
CA PRO A 50 11.49 0.61 20.58
C PRO A 50 12.47 0.00 19.58
N HIS A 51 11.99 -0.76 18.59
CA HIS A 51 12.80 -1.48 17.60
C HIS A 51 12.90 -0.74 16.25
N VAL A 52 12.40 0.49 16.14
CA VAL A 52 12.33 1.24 14.88
C VAL A 52 13.69 1.45 14.19
N LEU A 53 14.78 1.59 14.96
CA LEU A 53 16.15 1.79 14.46
C LEU A 53 17.02 0.53 14.52
N ASP A 54 16.44 -0.61 14.93
CA ASP A 54 17.20 -1.85 15.01
C ASP A 54 17.67 -2.31 13.63
N VAL A 55 18.81 -3.01 13.61
CA VAL A 55 19.34 -3.70 12.45
C VAL A 55 19.69 -5.11 12.88
N HIS A 56 19.25 -6.11 12.12
CA HIS A 56 19.56 -7.50 12.44
C HIS A 56 21.07 -7.75 12.29
N ARG A 57 21.69 -8.40 13.29
CA ARG A 57 23.15 -8.53 13.39
C ARG A 57 23.81 -9.24 12.21
N GLU A 58 23.12 -10.22 11.63
CA GLU A 58 23.64 -11.07 10.54
C GLU A 58 22.93 -10.85 9.20
N LEU A 59 21.74 -10.25 9.23
CA LEU A 59 20.86 -10.11 8.07
C LEU A 59 20.49 -8.63 7.95
N ASP A 60 21.48 -7.82 7.63
CA ASP A 60 21.43 -6.35 7.66
C ASP A 60 20.34 -5.71 6.80
N TYR A 61 19.69 -6.47 5.93
CA TYR A 61 18.49 -6.08 5.20
C TYR A 61 17.20 -6.08 6.04
N LEU A 62 17.24 -6.50 7.31
CA LEU A 62 16.10 -6.54 8.24
C LEU A 62 16.22 -5.51 9.36
N ALA A 63 15.12 -4.83 9.69
CA ALA A 63 15.02 -3.92 10.85
C ALA A 63 14.91 -4.68 12.19
N GLY A 64 15.95 -5.42 12.56
CA GLY A 64 15.97 -6.21 13.80
C GLY A 64 15.34 -7.60 13.65
N THR A 65 14.88 -8.16 14.77
CA THR A 65 14.29 -9.52 14.84
C THR A 65 12.84 -9.53 14.40
N ASP A 66 12.34 -10.68 13.93
CA ASP A 66 10.92 -10.81 13.54
C ASP A 66 9.99 -10.55 14.73
N GLU A 67 10.37 -11.04 15.91
CA GLU A 67 9.63 -10.85 17.16
C GLU A 67 9.62 -9.38 17.61
N GLY A 68 10.74 -8.67 17.48
CA GLY A 68 10.82 -7.25 17.82
C GLY A 68 9.93 -6.40 16.90
N ARG A 69 9.99 -6.66 15.60
CA ARG A 69 9.15 -5.98 14.59
C ARG A 69 7.65 -6.25 14.80
N ALA A 70 7.29 -7.51 15.07
CA ALA A 70 5.90 -7.88 15.36
C ALA A 70 5.40 -7.26 16.67
N ARG A 71 6.23 -7.25 17.72
CA ARG A 71 5.88 -6.64 19.01
C ARG A 71 5.62 -5.16 18.87
N ASP A 72 6.50 -4.42 18.21
CA ASP A 72 6.32 -2.98 17.99
C ASP A 72 4.99 -2.67 17.28
N LEU A 73 4.62 -3.48 16.28
CA LEU A 73 3.33 -3.33 15.58
C LEU A 73 2.14 -3.61 16.52
N VAL A 74 2.17 -4.69 17.29
CA VAL A 74 1.08 -5.06 18.22
C VAL A 74 0.95 -4.04 19.33
N ASP A 75 2.06 -3.63 19.96
CA ASP A 75 2.07 -2.66 21.06
C ASP A 75 1.54 -1.31 20.58
N ALA A 76 2.00 -0.83 19.42
CA ALA A 76 1.49 0.40 18.80
C ALA A 76 -0.01 0.31 18.47
N TRP A 77 -0.46 -0.81 17.90
CA TRP A 77 -1.85 -0.98 17.51
C TRP A 77 -2.78 -1.09 18.72
N CYS A 78 -2.37 -1.81 19.77
CA CYS A 78 -3.21 -2.08 20.93
C CYS A 78 -3.17 -0.98 21.99
N ASP A 79 -2.21 -0.05 21.94
CA ASP A 79 -2.17 1.11 22.84
C ASP A 79 -3.34 2.08 22.53
N PRO A 80 -4.32 2.27 23.43
CA PRO A 80 -5.47 3.14 23.17
C PRO A 80 -5.12 4.63 23.02
N SER A 81 -3.89 5.04 23.36
CA SER A 81 -3.41 6.41 23.15
C SER A 81 -2.87 6.67 21.74
N VAL A 82 -2.64 5.63 20.93
CA VAL A 82 -2.14 5.74 19.55
C VAL A 82 -3.32 5.84 18.57
N ASP A 83 -3.32 6.87 17.73
CA ASP A 83 -4.36 7.10 16.72
C ASP A 83 -3.98 6.50 15.35
N ALA A 84 -2.69 6.40 15.07
CA ALA A 84 -2.16 5.91 13.79
C ALA A 84 -0.84 5.15 13.95
N VAL A 85 -0.59 4.24 13.01
CA VAL A 85 0.69 3.56 12.82
C VAL A 85 1.20 3.86 11.41
N ILE A 86 2.37 4.50 11.31
CA ILE A 86 3.04 4.78 10.03
C ILE A 86 4.34 3.98 9.97
N CYS A 87 4.54 3.24 8.89
CA CYS A 87 5.78 2.50 8.69
C CYS A 87 6.96 3.46 8.43
N ALA A 88 8.12 3.14 8.99
CA ALA A 88 9.32 3.95 8.82
C ALA A 88 9.89 3.84 7.41
N ARG A 89 9.86 2.62 6.85
CA ARG A 89 10.34 2.26 5.52
C ARG A 89 9.79 0.87 5.15
N GLY A 90 9.77 0.59 3.84
CA GLY A 90 9.66 -0.78 3.31
C GLY A 90 11.02 -1.47 3.31
N GLY A 91 11.28 -2.33 2.33
CA GLY A 91 12.50 -3.12 2.25
C GLY A 91 12.18 -4.59 2.15
N TYR A 92 12.56 -5.38 3.15
CA TYR A 92 12.25 -6.80 3.18
C TYR A 92 11.91 -7.27 4.59
N GLY A 93 10.98 -8.23 4.68
CA GLY A 93 10.81 -9.08 5.84
C GLY A 93 9.46 -8.98 6.55
N ALA A 94 8.50 -8.22 6.04
CA ALA A 94 7.13 -8.20 6.56
C ALA A 94 6.50 -9.62 6.52
N HIS A 95 6.77 -10.40 5.46
CA HIS A 95 6.36 -11.81 5.37
C HIS A 95 6.87 -12.69 6.52
N ARG A 96 8.04 -12.39 7.08
CA ARG A 96 8.61 -13.19 8.16
C ARG A 96 7.91 -12.96 9.50
N MET A 97 7.41 -11.75 9.73
CA MET A 97 6.84 -11.34 11.00
C MET A 97 5.30 -11.36 11.02
N VAL A 98 4.63 -11.38 9.86
CA VAL A 98 3.17 -11.28 9.75
C VAL A 98 2.41 -12.33 10.57
N ASP A 99 2.96 -13.55 10.68
CA ASP A 99 2.32 -14.63 11.45
C ASP A 99 2.64 -14.59 12.96
N LEU A 100 3.58 -13.75 13.38
CA LEU A 100 3.87 -13.49 14.79
C LEU A 100 2.97 -12.40 15.39
N VAL A 101 2.27 -11.63 14.55
CA VAL A 101 1.34 -10.59 15.00
C VAL A 101 0.10 -11.24 15.61
N ASP A 102 -0.32 -10.76 16.79
CA ASP A 102 -1.59 -11.16 17.39
C ASP A 102 -2.76 -10.45 16.69
N TRP A 103 -3.20 -11.03 15.57
CA TRP A 103 -4.32 -10.47 14.80
C TRP A 103 -5.66 -10.53 15.52
N ALA A 104 -5.79 -11.33 16.59
CA ALA A 104 -6.98 -11.29 17.42
C ALA A 104 -6.99 -10.01 18.27
N ALA A 105 -5.87 -9.70 18.92
CA ALA A 105 -5.71 -8.44 19.64
C ALA A 105 -5.87 -7.22 18.73
N VAL A 106 -5.30 -7.26 17.52
CA VAL A 106 -5.47 -6.20 16.50
C VAL A 106 -6.94 -5.95 16.17
N ARG A 107 -7.73 -7.02 15.96
CA ARG A 107 -9.18 -6.89 15.72
C ARG A 107 -9.91 -6.30 16.91
N ASP A 108 -9.62 -6.79 18.10
CA ASP A 108 -10.32 -6.40 19.33
C ASP A 108 -10.04 -4.93 19.69
N ALA A 109 -8.85 -4.41 19.33
CA ALA A 109 -8.49 -3.00 19.47
C ALA A 109 -9.24 -2.06 18.49
N GLY A 110 -9.82 -2.60 17.41
CA GLY A 110 -10.53 -1.82 16.40
C GLY A 110 -9.63 -1.17 15.34
N PRO A 111 -10.22 -0.51 14.34
CA PRO A 111 -9.49 0.07 13.21
C PRO A 111 -8.74 1.35 13.62
N LYS A 112 -7.45 1.42 13.28
CA LYS A 112 -6.59 2.61 13.34
C LYS A 112 -6.02 2.92 11.97
N VAL A 113 -5.53 4.14 11.78
CA VAL A 113 -4.85 4.50 10.52
C VAL A 113 -3.57 3.67 10.41
N PHE A 114 -3.40 2.98 9.28
CA PHE A 114 -2.15 2.29 8.92
C PHE A 114 -1.62 2.81 7.59
N VAL A 115 -0.35 3.21 7.55
CA VAL A 115 0.29 3.76 6.34
C VAL A 115 1.58 3.02 6.01
N GLY A 116 1.71 2.63 4.75
CA GLY A 116 2.96 2.16 4.16
C GLY A 116 2.78 1.73 2.71
N TYR A 117 3.86 1.33 2.04
CA TYR A 117 3.84 0.76 0.68
C TYR A 117 5.01 -0.22 0.51
N SER A 118 5.21 -0.77 -0.69
CA SER A 118 6.29 -1.73 -0.94
C SER A 118 6.09 -3.06 -0.19
N ASP A 119 7.10 -3.59 0.50
CA ASP A 119 7.03 -4.79 1.36
C ASP A 119 5.89 -4.75 2.40
N ILE A 120 5.39 -3.55 2.75
CA ILE A 120 4.22 -3.38 3.63
C ILE A 120 2.91 -3.91 3.02
N THR A 121 2.89 -4.19 1.71
CA THR A 121 1.78 -4.87 1.02
C THR A 121 1.31 -6.12 1.75
N VAL A 122 2.24 -6.88 2.34
CA VAL A 122 1.94 -8.06 3.16
C VAL A 122 1.03 -7.72 4.34
N LEU A 123 1.34 -6.61 5.02
CA LEU A 123 0.54 -6.15 6.16
C LEU A 123 -0.79 -5.56 5.71
N HIS A 124 -0.84 -4.87 4.56
CA HIS A 124 -2.11 -4.40 3.99
C HIS A 124 -3.08 -5.56 3.72
N GLU A 125 -2.60 -6.64 3.10
CA GLU A 125 -3.39 -7.86 2.90
C GLU A 125 -3.78 -8.51 4.23
N ALA A 126 -2.87 -8.57 5.20
CA ALA A 126 -3.15 -9.14 6.51
C ALA A 126 -4.19 -8.33 7.31
N PHE A 127 -4.12 -6.99 7.32
CA PHE A 127 -5.16 -6.12 7.89
C PHE A 127 -6.50 -6.36 7.21
N ALA A 128 -6.52 -6.52 5.90
CA ALA A 128 -7.75 -6.77 5.16
C ALA A 128 -8.36 -8.15 5.49
N LEU A 129 -7.56 -9.21 5.43
CA LEU A 129 -8.04 -10.59 5.50
C LEU A 129 -8.20 -11.10 6.94
N ARG A 130 -7.37 -10.62 7.86
CA ARG A 130 -7.31 -11.12 9.25
C ARG A 130 -7.93 -10.15 10.25
N ALA A 131 -7.99 -8.86 9.92
CA ALA A 131 -8.59 -7.84 10.77
C ALA A 131 -9.88 -7.20 10.21
N GLY A 132 -10.07 -7.22 8.89
CA GLY A 132 -11.22 -6.58 8.25
C GLY A 132 -11.12 -5.05 8.18
N PHE A 133 -9.89 -4.52 8.19
CA PHE A 133 -9.63 -3.07 8.28
C PHE A 133 -9.08 -2.51 6.96
N ALA A 134 -9.58 -1.33 6.60
CA ALA A 134 -9.04 -0.53 5.50
C ALA A 134 -7.70 0.10 5.90
N THR A 135 -6.79 0.24 4.95
CA THR A 135 -5.45 0.83 5.15
C THR A 135 -5.12 1.83 4.06
N LEU A 136 -4.02 2.57 4.24
CA LEU A 136 -3.52 3.52 3.25
C LEU A 136 -2.23 3.00 2.63
N HIS A 137 -2.27 2.70 1.34
CA HIS A 137 -1.06 2.54 0.54
C HIS A 137 -0.46 3.92 0.30
N GLY A 138 0.57 4.29 1.06
CA GLY A 138 1.06 5.66 1.08
C GLY A 138 2.51 5.77 1.58
N PRO A 139 3.10 6.97 1.46
CA PRO A 139 4.52 7.20 1.73
C PRO A 139 4.86 6.93 3.21
N MET A 140 6.12 6.58 3.44
CA MET A 140 6.67 6.20 4.75
C MET A 140 7.70 7.23 5.21
N VAL A 141 7.87 7.41 6.52
CA VAL A 141 8.59 8.58 7.06
C VAL A 141 10.05 8.70 6.58
N GLY A 142 10.71 7.57 6.32
CA GLY A 142 12.12 7.51 5.93
C GLY A 142 12.36 7.36 4.42
N THR A 143 11.33 7.49 3.58
CA THR A 143 11.50 7.37 2.11
C THR A 143 11.83 8.71 1.47
N GLU A 144 12.63 8.69 0.40
CA GLU A 144 13.07 9.93 -0.24
C GLU A 144 11.91 10.77 -0.79
N ALA A 145 10.89 10.12 -1.38
CA ALA A 145 9.70 10.80 -1.88
C ALA A 145 9.01 11.57 -0.74
N PHE A 146 8.84 10.95 0.43
CA PHE A 146 8.23 11.64 1.58
C PHE A 146 9.07 12.82 2.05
N LEU A 147 10.39 12.66 2.10
CA LEU A 147 11.29 13.70 2.61
C LEU A 147 11.45 14.89 1.65
N LYS A 148 11.26 14.68 0.34
CA LYS A 148 11.65 15.66 -0.69
C LYS A 148 10.51 16.17 -1.57
N ASP A 149 9.40 15.44 -1.69
CA ASP A 149 8.31 15.79 -2.61
C ASP A 149 7.08 16.35 -1.87
N PRO A 150 6.80 17.67 -1.99
CA PRO A 150 5.62 18.27 -1.37
C PRO A 150 4.29 17.68 -1.84
N ARG A 151 4.23 17.15 -3.07
CA ARG A 151 2.99 16.53 -3.59
C ARG A 151 2.69 15.21 -2.89
N THR A 152 3.71 14.39 -2.66
CA THR A 152 3.64 13.17 -1.83
C THR A 152 3.22 13.50 -0.40
N GLN A 153 3.83 14.51 0.20
CA GLN A 153 3.50 14.99 1.55
C GLN A 153 2.04 15.44 1.65
N GLU A 154 1.59 16.31 0.73
CA GLU A 154 0.23 16.83 0.75
C GLU A 154 -0.80 15.73 0.47
N SER A 155 -0.52 14.79 -0.45
CA SER A 155 -1.40 13.65 -0.70
C SER A 155 -1.65 12.82 0.56
N LEU A 156 -0.60 12.53 1.34
CA LEU A 156 -0.77 11.84 2.62
C LEU A 156 -1.46 12.73 3.65
N ARG A 157 -1.03 13.99 3.82
CA ARG A 157 -1.62 14.93 4.78
C ARG A 157 -3.13 15.06 4.56
N ALA A 158 -3.56 15.33 3.34
CA ALA A 158 -4.97 15.47 3.01
C ALA A 158 -5.74 14.17 3.27
N ALA A 159 -5.17 12.99 2.95
CA ALA A 159 -5.80 11.71 3.26
C ALA A 159 -5.97 11.47 4.77
N LEU A 160 -5.06 12.00 5.60
CA LEU A 160 -5.09 11.85 7.06
C LEU A 160 -6.07 12.82 7.75
N PHE A 161 -6.16 14.06 7.30
CA PHE A 161 -6.92 15.13 7.97
C PHE A 161 -8.24 15.49 7.28
N GLU A 162 -8.25 15.45 5.95
CA GLU A 162 -9.30 15.98 5.08
C GLU A 162 -9.67 14.97 3.97
N PRO A 163 -9.89 13.66 4.27
CA PRO A 163 -10.00 12.59 3.28
C PRO A 163 -11.11 12.78 2.22
N GLU A 164 -12.13 13.58 2.50
CA GLU A 164 -13.16 14.00 1.54
C GLU A 164 -12.64 14.87 0.39
N THR A 165 -11.47 15.49 0.56
CA THR A 165 -10.85 16.36 -0.46
C THR A 165 -10.00 15.56 -1.47
N VAL A 166 -9.67 14.30 -1.15
CA VAL A 166 -8.75 13.45 -1.93
C VAL A 166 -9.39 12.12 -2.30
N LEU A 167 -10.54 12.18 -2.94
CA LEU A 167 -11.25 10.99 -3.42
C LEU A 167 -10.72 10.44 -4.74
N THR A 168 -10.12 11.29 -5.57
CA THR A 168 -9.65 10.90 -6.90
C THR A 168 -8.12 10.86 -6.94
N SER A 169 -7.60 9.70 -7.34
CA SER A 169 -6.19 9.49 -7.67
C SER A 169 -6.03 9.42 -9.20
N GLY A 170 -4.92 9.98 -9.68
CA GLY A 170 -4.53 9.95 -11.08
C GLY A 170 -3.61 11.12 -11.41
N LEU A 171 -2.54 10.84 -12.13
CA LEU A 171 -1.71 11.87 -12.74
C LEU A 171 -2.31 12.29 -14.08
N GLU A 172 -1.88 13.44 -14.60
CA GLU A 172 -2.31 13.92 -15.91
C GLU A 172 -1.87 12.95 -17.03
N GLU A 173 -0.84 12.17 -16.77
CA GLU A 173 -0.26 11.15 -17.65
C GLU A 173 -0.95 9.79 -17.55
N ALA A 174 -1.87 9.58 -16.60
CA ALA A 174 -2.55 8.31 -16.43
C ALA A 174 -3.44 8.01 -17.65
N ARG A 175 -3.28 6.84 -18.27
CA ARG A 175 -3.99 6.46 -19.51
C ARG A 175 -4.61 5.08 -19.41
N ALA A 176 -5.59 4.83 -20.27
CA ALA A 176 -6.15 3.49 -20.45
C ALA A 176 -5.15 2.61 -21.20
N LEU A 177 -4.79 1.47 -20.59
CA LEU A 177 -4.15 0.35 -21.28
C LEU A 177 -5.21 -0.58 -21.89
N VAL A 178 -6.29 -0.82 -21.15
CA VAL A 178 -7.52 -1.46 -21.63
C VAL A 178 -8.69 -0.53 -21.26
N PRO A 179 -9.39 0.04 -22.25
CA PRO A 179 -10.49 0.98 -21.97
C PRO A 179 -11.68 0.33 -21.27
N GLY A 180 -12.43 1.14 -20.53
CA GLY A 180 -13.69 0.78 -19.91
C GLY A 180 -13.84 1.40 -18.53
N ARG A 181 -14.89 0.99 -17.82
CA ARG A 181 -15.21 1.51 -16.49
C ARG A 181 -15.61 0.37 -15.57
N ALA A 182 -15.05 0.35 -14.37
CA ALA A 182 -15.29 -0.69 -13.39
C ALA A 182 -15.55 -0.10 -12.01
N ARG A 183 -16.29 -0.83 -11.18
CA ARG A 183 -16.57 -0.50 -9.79
C ARG A 183 -16.25 -1.70 -8.92
N GLY A 184 -15.61 -1.50 -7.78
CA GLY A 184 -15.23 -2.58 -6.88
C GLY A 184 -14.53 -2.08 -5.62
N ILE A 185 -13.94 -3.00 -4.86
CA ILE A 185 -13.21 -2.69 -3.63
C ILE A 185 -11.71 -2.66 -3.92
N THR A 186 -11.03 -1.57 -3.56
CA THR A 186 -9.57 -1.47 -3.76
C THR A 186 -8.81 -2.49 -2.90
N TYR A 187 -7.77 -3.09 -3.47
CA TYR A 187 -6.83 -3.96 -2.76
C TYR A 187 -5.52 -4.04 -3.56
N GLY A 188 -4.42 -4.49 -2.94
CA GLY A 188 -3.14 -4.70 -3.62
C GLY A 188 -1.97 -3.95 -2.99
N GLY A 189 -1.03 -3.51 -3.81
CA GLY A 189 0.28 -2.96 -3.44
C GLY A 189 1.37 -3.44 -4.41
N CYS A 190 2.54 -3.83 -3.89
CA CYS A 190 3.59 -4.44 -4.71
C CYS A 190 3.13 -5.79 -5.28
N VAL A 191 3.14 -5.93 -6.60
CA VAL A 191 2.65 -7.14 -7.27
C VAL A 191 3.52 -8.38 -7.00
N SER A 192 4.84 -8.19 -6.86
CA SER A 192 5.79 -9.23 -6.43
C SER A 192 5.41 -9.81 -5.06
N LEU A 193 5.00 -8.97 -4.11
CA LEU A 193 4.61 -9.37 -2.76
C LEU A 193 3.25 -10.09 -2.75
N LEU A 194 2.29 -9.65 -3.57
CA LEU A 194 1.03 -10.39 -3.75
C LEU A 194 1.28 -11.80 -4.31
N ALA A 195 2.25 -11.95 -5.23
CA ALA A 195 2.61 -13.25 -5.78
C ALA A 195 3.39 -14.11 -4.77
N ALA A 196 4.27 -13.50 -3.96
CA ALA A 196 5.05 -14.18 -2.92
C ALA A 196 4.16 -14.71 -1.79
N ASP A 197 3.02 -14.06 -1.53
CA ASP A 197 2.04 -14.53 -0.55
C ASP A 197 1.26 -15.78 -0.99
N LEU A 198 1.25 -16.10 -2.28
CA LEU A 198 0.50 -17.25 -2.78
C LEU A 198 0.98 -18.57 -2.15
N GLY A 199 0.01 -19.35 -1.66
CA GLY A 199 0.28 -20.64 -1.02
C GLY A 199 0.50 -20.56 0.49
N THR A 200 0.48 -19.36 1.10
CA THR A 200 0.39 -19.22 2.55
C THR A 200 -1.04 -19.49 3.05
N PRO A 201 -1.24 -19.88 4.32
CA PRO A 201 -2.57 -20.16 4.86
C PRO A 201 -3.56 -18.98 4.82
N HIS A 202 -3.03 -17.75 4.72
CA HIS A 202 -3.80 -16.52 4.79
C HIS A 202 -3.80 -15.75 3.46
N ALA A 203 -3.22 -16.33 2.40
CA ALA A 203 -3.16 -15.73 1.08
C ALA A 203 -4.55 -15.41 0.53
N ARG A 204 -4.66 -14.28 -0.18
CA ARG A 204 -5.86 -13.97 -0.97
C ARG A 204 -6.05 -15.00 -2.08
N THR A 205 -7.16 -15.73 -2.04
CA THR A 205 -7.49 -16.76 -3.06
C THR A 205 -8.49 -16.29 -4.12
N SER A 206 -8.98 -15.05 -4.06
CA SER A 206 -9.91 -14.51 -5.04
C SER A 206 -9.86 -12.98 -5.11
N ALA A 207 -10.01 -12.46 -6.32
CA ALA A 207 -10.12 -11.04 -6.63
C ALA A 207 -11.57 -10.58 -6.90
N ARG A 208 -12.56 -11.45 -6.68
CA ARG A 208 -13.94 -11.21 -7.12
C ARG A 208 -14.50 -9.90 -6.58
N GLY A 209 -14.84 -8.97 -7.47
CA GLY A 209 -15.39 -7.65 -7.11
C GLY A 209 -14.34 -6.65 -6.60
N GLY A 210 -13.06 -6.98 -6.72
CA GLY A 210 -11.96 -6.11 -6.37
C GLY A 210 -11.47 -5.24 -7.53
N LEU A 211 -10.99 -4.05 -7.22
CA LEU A 211 -10.14 -3.24 -8.10
C LEU A 211 -8.70 -3.43 -7.63
N LEU A 212 -7.90 -4.12 -8.44
CA LEU A 212 -6.51 -4.43 -8.11
C LEU A 212 -5.66 -3.17 -8.33
N VAL A 213 -5.02 -2.68 -7.27
CA VAL A 213 -4.09 -1.55 -7.29
C VAL A 213 -2.68 -2.13 -7.19
N ILE A 214 -1.89 -2.02 -8.25
CA ILE A 214 -0.54 -2.64 -8.30
C ILE A 214 0.54 -1.70 -8.77
N GLU A 215 1.72 -1.90 -8.21
CA GLU A 215 2.96 -1.24 -8.55
C GLU A 215 4.11 -2.21 -8.29
N ASP A 216 5.33 -1.87 -8.70
CA ASP A 216 6.52 -2.59 -8.25
C ASP A 216 7.79 -1.75 -8.46
N THR A 217 8.90 -2.24 -7.92
CA THR A 217 10.21 -1.61 -8.14
C THR A 217 11.31 -2.64 -8.37
N THR A 218 12.28 -2.29 -9.20
CA THR A 218 13.51 -3.10 -9.42
C THR A 218 13.28 -4.52 -9.95
N GLU A 219 12.09 -4.80 -10.49
CA GLU A 219 11.77 -6.07 -11.14
C GLU A 219 11.93 -5.94 -12.66
N ASP A 220 12.85 -6.70 -13.25
CA ASP A 220 13.02 -6.73 -14.70
C ASP A 220 11.71 -7.14 -15.41
N PRO A 221 11.46 -6.73 -16.67
CA PRO A 221 10.20 -7.05 -17.35
C PRO A 221 9.89 -8.56 -17.42
N TYR A 222 10.91 -9.42 -17.54
CA TYR A 222 10.69 -10.87 -17.52
C TYR A 222 10.36 -11.42 -16.11
N SER A 223 10.81 -10.76 -15.05
CA SER A 223 10.38 -11.06 -13.67
C SER A 223 8.92 -10.66 -13.48
N LEU A 224 8.52 -9.48 -13.95
CA LEU A 224 7.12 -9.03 -13.94
C LEU A 224 6.21 -10.01 -14.69
N ASP A 225 6.63 -10.49 -15.87
CA ASP A 225 5.90 -11.53 -16.61
C ASP A 225 5.72 -12.80 -15.76
N ARG A 226 6.80 -13.29 -15.14
CA ARG A 226 6.75 -14.47 -14.25
C ARG A 226 5.81 -14.24 -13.06
N ILE A 227 5.86 -13.08 -12.42
CA ILE A 227 5.02 -12.70 -11.28
C ILE A 227 3.54 -12.68 -11.67
N LEU A 228 3.19 -11.96 -12.73
CA LEU A 228 1.81 -11.88 -13.23
C LEU A 228 1.31 -13.24 -13.72
N THR A 229 2.17 -14.00 -14.41
CA THR A 229 1.87 -15.37 -14.83
C THR A 229 1.55 -16.27 -13.64
N GLN A 230 2.29 -16.15 -12.53
CA GLN A 230 2.01 -16.91 -11.31
C GLN A 230 0.64 -16.55 -10.73
N LEU A 231 0.33 -15.25 -10.59
CA LEU A 231 -0.98 -14.77 -10.10
C LEU A 231 -2.14 -15.29 -10.96
N LEU A 232 -1.98 -15.22 -12.29
CA LEU A 232 -2.98 -15.73 -13.25
C LEU A 232 -3.16 -17.25 -13.12
N ARG A 233 -2.05 -18.01 -13.11
CA ARG A 233 -2.10 -19.49 -13.04
C ARG A 233 -2.64 -20.00 -11.70
N ALA A 234 -2.47 -19.23 -10.63
CA ALA A 234 -3.01 -19.55 -9.32
C ALA A 234 -4.50 -19.22 -9.18
N GLY A 235 -5.12 -18.56 -10.16
CA GLY A 235 -6.51 -18.05 -10.08
C GLY A 235 -6.65 -16.87 -9.11
N ALA A 236 -5.54 -16.25 -8.67
CA ALA A 236 -5.56 -15.17 -7.70
C ALA A 236 -6.28 -13.91 -8.24
N LEU A 237 -6.29 -13.75 -9.57
CA LEU A 237 -6.97 -12.65 -10.26
C LEU A 237 -8.39 -13.00 -10.73
N ASP A 238 -8.91 -14.18 -10.39
CA ASP A 238 -10.24 -14.61 -10.84
C ASP A 238 -11.33 -13.69 -10.29
N GLY A 239 -12.07 -13.08 -11.23
CA GLY A 239 -13.18 -12.18 -10.94
C GLY A 239 -12.78 -10.74 -10.58
N VAL A 240 -11.51 -10.37 -10.77
CA VAL A 240 -11.08 -8.96 -10.67
C VAL A 240 -11.97 -8.09 -11.57
N ALA A 241 -12.34 -6.90 -11.10
CA ALA A 241 -13.23 -5.99 -11.82
C ALA A 241 -12.47 -4.97 -12.68
N GLY A 242 -11.24 -4.66 -12.33
CA GLY A 242 -10.36 -3.72 -13.04
C GLY A 242 -8.99 -3.65 -12.37
N VAL A 243 -7.99 -3.13 -13.09
CA VAL A 243 -6.61 -3.04 -12.61
C VAL A 243 -6.08 -1.60 -12.76
N ALA A 244 -5.63 -1.04 -11.65
CA ALA A 244 -5.00 0.26 -11.53
C ALA A 244 -3.48 0.05 -11.37
N CYS A 245 -2.69 0.41 -12.37
CA CYS A 245 -1.24 0.33 -12.31
C CYS A 245 -0.63 1.68 -11.89
N GLY A 246 0.21 1.65 -10.87
CA GLY A 246 1.00 2.78 -10.38
C GLY A 246 2.34 2.86 -11.09
N SER A 247 3.39 3.08 -10.29
CA SER A 247 4.78 3.20 -10.71
C SER A 247 5.46 1.86 -10.94
N TRP A 248 6.44 1.86 -11.85
CA TRP A 248 7.33 0.73 -12.16
C TRP A 248 8.80 1.14 -12.06
N ALA A 249 9.13 1.91 -11.01
CA ALA A 249 10.43 2.55 -10.87
C ALA A 249 11.56 1.51 -10.82
N GLY A 250 12.56 1.65 -11.70
CA GLY A 250 13.67 0.72 -11.77
C GLY A 250 13.35 -0.64 -12.41
N CYS A 251 12.14 -0.86 -12.94
CA CYS A 251 11.74 -2.09 -13.63
C CYS A 251 12.21 -2.15 -15.10
N GLY A 252 13.22 -1.35 -15.46
CA GLY A 252 13.70 -1.17 -16.83
C GLY A 252 12.87 -0.17 -17.65
N PRO A 253 13.12 -0.11 -18.98
CA PRO A 253 12.40 0.79 -19.87
C PRO A 253 10.88 0.53 -19.88
N TYR A 254 10.11 1.60 -19.70
CA TYR A 254 8.67 1.48 -19.46
C TYR A 254 7.91 0.84 -20.63
N GLU A 255 8.34 1.02 -21.87
CA GLU A 255 7.70 0.40 -23.04
C GLU A 255 7.73 -1.14 -22.98
N LYS A 256 8.76 -1.71 -22.35
CA LYS A 256 8.87 -3.16 -22.13
C LYS A 256 7.96 -3.62 -21.00
N VAL A 257 7.91 -2.86 -19.91
CA VAL A 257 6.98 -3.10 -18.79
C VAL A 257 5.54 -3.06 -19.30
N ARG A 258 5.17 -2.00 -20.02
CA ARG A 258 3.86 -1.82 -20.64
C ARG A 258 3.49 -2.97 -21.56
N ALA A 259 4.43 -3.50 -22.36
CA ALA A 259 4.17 -4.67 -23.20
C ALA A 259 3.80 -5.91 -22.38
N VAL A 260 4.48 -6.15 -21.26
CA VAL A 260 4.16 -7.24 -20.32
C VAL A 260 2.80 -7.04 -19.67
N LEU A 261 2.52 -5.83 -19.17
CA LEU A 261 1.21 -5.49 -18.57
C LEU A 261 0.07 -5.70 -19.57
N ALA A 262 0.24 -5.23 -20.81
CA ALA A 262 -0.77 -5.38 -21.86
C ALA A 262 -1.05 -6.85 -22.17
N ASP A 263 0.01 -7.65 -22.28
CA ASP A 263 -0.08 -9.05 -22.66
C ASP A 263 -0.63 -9.94 -21.53
N ARG A 264 -0.28 -9.66 -20.27
CA ARG A 264 -0.73 -10.43 -19.11
C ARG A 264 -2.09 -10.00 -18.58
N LEU A 265 -2.37 -8.69 -18.56
CA LEU A 265 -3.61 -8.15 -17.99
C LEU A 265 -4.71 -7.94 -19.05
N GLY A 266 -4.34 -7.70 -20.31
CA GLY A 266 -5.29 -7.50 -21.41
C GLY A 266 -6.32 -8.64 -21.58
N PRO A 267 -5.89 -9.91 -21.57
CA PRO A 267 -6.81 -11.05 -21.68
C PRO A 267 -7.84 -11.19 -20.55
N LEU A 268 -7.69 -10.47 -19.43
CA LEU A 268 -8.69 -10.46 -18.37
C LEU A 268 -10.01 -9.79 -18.81
N GLY A 269 -9.98 -8.96 -19.87
CA GLY A 269 -11.18 -8.32 -20.42
C GLY A 269 -11.80 -7.25 -19.51
N VAL A 270 -11.02 -6.74 -18.56
CA VAL A 270 -11.42 -5.69 -17.61
C VAL A 270 -10.65 -4.40 -17.87
N PRO A 271 -11.14 -3.22 -17.41
CA PRO A 271 -10.41 -1.98 -17.57
C PRO A 271 -9.06 -2.03 -16.87
N VAL A 272 -8.02 -1.55 -17.55
CA VAL A 272 -6.66 -1.44 -17.03
C VAL A 272 -6.16 -0.03 -17.26
N VAL A 273 -5.70 0.62 -16.20
CA VAL A 273 -5.13 1.97 -16.22
C VAL A 273 -3.64 1.88 -15.91
N GLU A 274 -2.85 2.72 -16.56
CA GLU A 274 -1.39 2.84 -16.34
C GLU A 274 -0.99 4.21 -15.80
N GLU A 275 0.13 4.27 -15.07
CA GLU A 275 0.77 5.50 -14.52
C GLU A 275 -0.12 6.35 -13.59
N LEU A 276 -0.85 5.72 -12.65
CA LEU A 276 -1.72 6.45 -11.70
C LEU A 276 -0.98 7.25 -10.62
N GLY A 277 0.36 7.17 -10.55
CA GLY A 277 1.18 8.03 -9.68
C GLY A 277 1.32 7.62 -8.22
N PHE A 278 0.99 6.38 -7.88
CA PHE A 278 1.33 5.78 -6.58
C PHE A 278 2.48 4.77 -6.74
N GLY A 279 3.15 4.42 -5.64
CA GLY A 279 4.26 3.46 -5.63
C GLY A 279 5.64 4.12 -5.53
N HIS A 280 6.66 3.49 -6.12
CA HIS A 280 8.08 3.88 -5.98
C HIS A 280 8.54 5.04 -6.88
N GLY A 281 7.61 5.81 -7.45
CA GLY A 281 7.92 6.96 -8.28
C GLY A 281 8.47 8.16 -7.49
N PRO A 282 8.89 9.23 -8.19
CA PRO A 282 9.30 10.48 -7.54
C PRO A 282 8.17 11.15 -6.75
N THR A 283 6.92 10.92 -7.18
CA THR A 283 5.71 11.23 -6.42
C THR A 283 5.01 9.93 -6.08
N GLY A 284 4.63 9.75 -4.81
CA GLY A 284 3.86 8.62 -4.31
C GLY A 284 2.52 9.09 -3.76
N LEU A 285 1.47 9.08 -4.60
CA LEU A 285 0.12 9.37 -4.15
C LEU A 285 -0.38 8.31 -3.16
N THR A 286 -1.13 8.76 -2.16
CA THR A 286 -1.78 7.86 -1.18
C THR A 286 -3.05 7.28 -1.77
N VAL A 287 -3.18 5.95 -1.74
CA VAL A 287 -4.34 5.22 -2.26
C VAL A 287 -4.98 4.41 -1.12
N PRO A 288 -6.28 4.58 -0.84
CA PRO A 288 -6.95 3.77 0.16
C PRO A 288 -7.18 2.34 -0.34
N LEU A 289 -6.89 1.37 0.51
CA LEU A 289 -7.17 -0.05 0.30
C LEU A 289 -8.34 -0.49 1.17
N GLY A 290 -9.22 -1.32 0.64
CA GLY A 290 -10.41 -1.83 1.31
C GLY A 290 -11.67 -0.97 1.16
N VAL A 291 -11.66 0.04 0.28
CA VAL A 291 -12.79 0.96 0.10
C VAL A 291 -13.44 0.79 -1.28
N PRO A 292 -14.75 1.06 -1.41
CA PRO A 292 -15.41 1.08 -2.71
C PRO A 292 -14.87 2.23 -3.57
N ALA A 293 -14.58 1.93 -4.83
CA ALA A 293 -14.07 2.88 -5.80
C ALA A 293 -14.58 2.57 -7.22
N VAL A 294 -14.38 3.55 -8.09
CA VAL A 294 -14.61 3.47 -9.54
C VAL A 294 -13.29 3.67 -10.25
N LEU A 295 -12.94 2.75 -11.14
CA LEU A 295 -11.83 2.88 -12.09
C LEU A 295 -12.41 3.32 -13.43
N ASP A 296 -11.95 4.46 -13.94
CA ASP A 296 -12.33 4.99 -15.25
C ASP A 296 -11.11 5.00 -16.19
N ALA A 297 -11.21 4.27 -17.29
CA ALA A 297 -10.19 4.13 -18.31
C ALA A 297 -10.76 4.58 -19.67
N PRO A 298 -10.73 5.89 -19.97
CA PRO A 298 -11.37 6.44 -21.17
C PRO A 298 -10.75 5.91 -22.47
N ALA A 299 -11.60 5.60 -23.46
CA ALA A 299 -11.16 5.12 -24.78
C ALA A 299 -10.67 6.25 -25.70
N ASP A 300 -10.98 7.50 -25.38
CA ASP A 300 -10.65 8.70 -26.17
C ASP A 300 -9.27 9.27 -25.86
N GLY A 301 -8.49 8.61 -25.00
CA GLY A 301 -7.17 9.05 -24.58
C GLY A 301 -7.19 10.13 -23.50
N GLY A 302 -8.37 10.43 -22.92
CA GLY A 302 -8.50 11.28 -21.73
C GLY A 302 -7.77 10.70 -20.50
N PRO A 303 -7.57 11.52 -19.45
CA PRO A 303 -6.91 11.07 -18.24
C PRO A 303 -7.74 10.00 -17.54
N ALA A 304 -7.09 8.88 -17.22
CA ALA A 304 -7.69 7.80 -16.47
C ALA A 304 -7.65 8.11 -14.96
N THR A 305 -8.63 7.60 -14.22
CA THR A 305 -8.79 7.92 -12.80
C THR A 305 -9.20 6.73 -11.96
N LEU A 306 -8.80 6.73 -10.69
CA LEU A 306 -9.34 5.89 -9.64
C LEU A 306 -10.02 6.79 -8.61
N THR A 307 -11.33 6.70 -8.48
CA THR A 307 -12.12 7.55 -7.57
C THR A 307 -12.76 6.71 -6.47
N ALA A 308 -12.36 6.92 -5.23
CA ALA A 308 -13.03 6.35 -4.06
C ALA A 308 -14.45 6.92 -3.93
N GLU A 309 -15.43 6.04 -3.71
CA GLU A 309 -16.83 6.44 -3.53
C GLU A 309 -17.11 6.95 -2.11
N VAL A 310 -16.19 6.68 -1.18
CA VAL A 310 -16.23 7.15 0.20
C VAL A 310 -14.83 7.64 0.60
N PRO A 311 -14.73 8.60 1.53
CA PRO A 311 -13.44 9.00 2.09
C PRO A 311 -12.69 7.81 2.69
N ALA A 312 -11.37 7.83 2.62
CA ALA A 312 -10.55 6.74 3.16
C ALA A 312 -10.74 6.56 4.68
N LEU A 313 -10.93 7.66 5.40
CA LEU A 313 -11.12 7.73 6.85
C LEU A 313 -12.47 8.40 7.18
N LEU A 314 -13.00 8.16 8.37
CA LEU A 314 -14.26 8.75 8.87
C LEU A 314 -14.04 10.21 9.33
#